data_AF-A0A7S4Q7Y3-F1
#
_entry.id   AF-A0A7S4Q7Y3-F1
#
_cell.length_a   1.000
_cell.length_b   1.000
_cell.length_c   1.000
_cell.angle_alpha   90.00
_cell.angle_beta   90.00
_cell.angle_gamma   90.00
#
_symmetry.space_group_name_H-M   'P 1'
#
loop_
_entity.id
_entity.type
_entity.pdbx_description
1 polymer ?
#
loop_
_entity_poly.entity_id
_entity_poly.type
_entity_poly.pdbx_seq_one_letter_code
_entity_poly.pdbx_strand_id
1 'polypeptide(L)'
;MAQAAPAPSATQPPSPRAPLMAEINPRRHWAVASVVLLVDVALVAATVVLDRTHHIEPPAGGATDASAAIGWLGVVSAIVIFGCYGILIKTPAVVQANVDTMIFTSYYGLATAFVSVLIWAVAGSQDGLTLNGGSFAMGALFGFAWTASQMFAYTGVQILGYAVGPAIWIGITICVSFVWGTLVFGNPVISLPGALLAIALLLVGVCLAAASSRLSDMRQQLAHERELALQLTSVEGIEGVAEAGGNKSAQLQTEGSARGPAGGSVLFGLLNCVGVGIFNGSLMVPMRCFQQGCSSIGIHAYEGNVLAPLAFLPSLALGILAVLPVCFALYFWRTLLAGRLPNFHFSVVALPGFLTGMFWGMGNFNAMFATVYLGQTIGYPLTQCCLILNGLWGILYYKEIRGAQPIGLFICASVVIIAGAALDGMYG
;
A
#
# COMPACT_ATOMS: atom_id res chain seq x y z
N MET A 1 -17.75 44.32 13.82
CA MET A 1 -16.73 44.08 12.78
C MET A 1 -16.89 42.65 12.28
N ALA A 2 -17.57 42.47 11.15
CA ALA A 2 -17.74 41.17 10.53
C ALA A 2 -16.41 40.78 9.87
N GLN A 3 -15.74 39.75 10.40
CA GLN A 3 -14.56 39.17 9.75
C GLN A 3 -15.04 38.38 8.53
N ALA A 4 -14.62 38.86 7.35
CA ALA A 4 -14.82 38.20 6.08
C ALA A 4 -14.27 36.77 6.14
N ALA A 5 -15.05 35.81 5.65
CA ALA A 5 -14.62 34.44 5.47
C ALA A 5 -13.32 34.41 4.64
N PRO A 6 -12.28 33.67 5.05
CA PRO A 6 -11.06 33.56 4.27
C PRO A 6 -11.39 32.91 2.91
N ALA A 7 -10.90 33.52 1.84
CA ALA A 7 -11.00 32.98 0.49
C ALA A 7 -10.47 31.53 0.45
N PRO A 8 -11.10 30.62 -0.31
CA PRO A 8 -10.64 29.25 -0.42
C PRO A 8 -9.19 29.25 -0.91
N SER A 9 -8.27 28.84 -0.03
CA SER A 9 -6.86 28.67 -0.36
C SER A 9 -6.75 27.76 -1.57
N ALA A 10 -5.93 28.14 -2.56
CA ALA A 10 -5.60 27.36 -3.75
C ALA A 10 -5.61 25.87 -3.43
N THR A 11 -6.75 25.25 -3.75
CA THR A 11 -6.99 23.84 -3.56
C THR A 11 -5.91 23.12 -4.33
N GLN A 12 -5.36 22.04 -3.76
CA GLN A 12 -4.65 21.08 -4.59
C GLN A 12 -5.51 20.85 -5.84
N PRO A 13 -4.94 20.99 -7.06
CA PRO A 13 -5.73 20.80 -8.26
C PRO A 13 -6.42 19.44 -8.13
N PRO A 14 -7.75 19.36 -8.31
CA PRO A 14 -8.46 18.10 -8.21
C PRO A 14 -7.70 17.10 -9.07
N SER A 15 -7.40 15.94 -8.48
CA SER A 15 -6.73 14.87 -9.21
C SER A 15 -7.43 14.70 -10.56
N PRO A 16 -6.71 14.70 -11.69
CA PRO A 16 -7.33 14.55 -13.01
C PRO A 16 -8.14 13.24 -13.15
N ARG A 17 -8.03 12.33 -12.17
CA ARG A 17 -8.77 11.06 -12.08
C ARG A 17 -10.00 11.10 -11.17
N ALA A 18 -10.30 12.22 -10.50
CA ALA A 18 -11.48 12.38 -9.64
C ALA A 18 -12.84 12.17 -10.34
N PRO A 19 -13.07 12.57 -11.61
CA PRO A 19 -14.40 12.41 -12.23
C PRO A 19 -14.77 10.95 -12.56
N LEU A 20 -13.81 10.01 -12.52
CA LEU A 20 -14.06 8.61 -12.90
C LEU A 20 -14.59 7.72 -11.77
N MET A 21 -14.55 8.19 -10.51
CA MET A 21 -15.07 7.42 -9.36
C MET A 21 -16.58 7.53 -9.16
N ALA A 22 -17.26 8.42 -9.89
CA ALA A 22 -18.69 8.68 -9.74
C ALA A 22 -19.61 7.50 -10.12
N GLU A 23 -19.10 6.44 -10.76
CA GLU A 23 -19.89 5.28 -11.20
C GLU A 23 -19.96 4.12 -10.18
N ILE A 24 -19.21 4.14 -9.09
CA ILE A 24 -19.16 2.98 -8.17
C ILE A 24 -20.41 2.97 -7.27
N ASN A 25 -21.28 1.99 -7.47
CA ASN A 25 -22.46 1.78 -6.64
C ASN A 25 -22.07 1.45 -5.18
N PRO A 26 -22.45 2.27 -4.18
CA PRO A 26 -22.04 2.07 -2.78
C PRO A 26 -22.45 0.71 -2.21
N ARG A 27 -23.63 0.19 -2.56
CA ARG A 27 -24.11 -1.11 -2.05
C ARG A 27 -23.24 -2.25 -2.55
N ARG A 28 -22.86 -2.22 -3.83
CA ARG A 28 -21.95 -3.21 -4.42
C ARG A 28 -20.56 -3.11 -3.80
N HIS A 29 -20.08 -1.89 -3.58
CA HIS A 29 -18.77 -1.65 -2.95
C HIS A 29 -18.69 -2.29 -1.56
N TRP A 30 -19.68 -2.03 -0.71
CA TRP A 30 -19.72 -2.62 0.63
C TRP A 30 -19.94 -4.14 0.61
N ALA A 31 -20.75 -4.66 -0.31
CA ALA A 31 -20.91 -6.11 -0.47
C ALA A 31 -19.58 -6.80 -0.84
N VAL A 32 -18.81 -6.22 -1.78
CA VAL A 32 -17.48 -6.70 -2.14
C VAL A 32 -16.54 -6.65 -0.94
N ALA A 33 -16.50 -5.53 -0.22
CA ALA A 33 -15.66 -5.39 0.97
C ALA A 33 -16.01 -6.42 2.07
N SER A 34 -17.30 -6.71 2.28
CA SER A 34 -17.73 -7.74 3.22
C SER A 34 -17.31 -9.15 2.79
N VAL A 35 -17.42 -9.48 1.50
CA VAL A 35 -16.95 -10.78 0.99
C VAL A 35 -15.44 -10.91 1.18
N VAL A 36 -14.67 -9.88 0.87
CA VAL A 36 -13.23 -9.84 1.12
C VAL A 36 -12.91 -10.05 2.59
N LEU A 37 -13.61 -9.35 3.50
CA LEU A 37 -13.42 -9.55 4.94
C LEU A 37 -13.65 -11.00 5.38
N LEU A 38 -14.68 -11.66 4.87
CA LEU A 38 -14.96 -13.06 5.19
C LEU A 38 -13.84 -13.99 4.69
N VAL A 39 -13.32 -13.74 3.48
CA VAL A 39 -12.18 -14.48 2.92
C VAL A 39 -10.93 -14.26 3.78
N ASP A 40 -10.62 -13.02 4.14
CA ASP A 40 -9.44 -12.69 4.93
C ASP A 40 -9.48 -13.35 6.31
N VAL A 41 -10.64 -13.32 6.99
CA VAL A 41 -10.84 -13.99 8.28
C VAL A 41 -10.69 -15.51 8.13
N ALA A 42 -11.22 -16.10 7.06
CA ALA A 42 -11.07 -17.53 6.80
C ALA A 42 -9.60 -17.92 6.56
N LEU A 43 -8.83 -17.10 5.86
CA LEU A 43 -7.40 -17.31 5.61
C LEU A 43 -6.59 -17.22 6.90
N VAL A 44 -6.85 -16.22 7.76
CA VAL A 44 -6.21 -16.13 9.08
C VAL A 44 -6.57 -17.33 9.95
N ALA A 45 -7.85 -17.72 9.98
CA ALA A 45 -8.30 -18.88 10.72
C ALA A 45 -7.62 -20.17 10.23
N ALA A 46 -7.46 -20.34 8.90
CA ALA A 46 -6.76 -21.47 8.32
C ALA A 46 -5.29 -21.52 8.78
N THR A 47 -4.58 -20.38 8.77
CA THR A 47 -3.19 -20.29 9.26
C THR A 47 -3.10 -20.65 10.74
N VAL A 48 -4.00 -20.12 11.58
CA VAL A 48 -4.05 -20.43 13.03
C VAL A 48 -4.39 -21.90 13.29
N VAL A 49 -5.32 -22.48 12.54
CA VAL A 49 -5.69 -23.89 12.68
C VAL A 49 -4.52 -24.77 12.27
N LEU A 50 -3.86 -24.47 11.15
CA LEU A 50 -2.73 -25.25 10.66
C LEU A 50 -1.55 -25.23 11.63
N ASP A 51 -1.22 -24.06 12.19
CA ASP A 51 -0.21 -23.93 13.25
C ASP A 51 -0.51 -24.84 14.45
N ARG A 52 -1.79 -24.86 14.89
CA ARG A 52 -2.22 -25.67 16.03
C ARG A 52 -2.25 -27.17 15.75
N THR A 53 -2.63 -27.60 14.55
CA THR A 53 -2.81 -29.03 14.23
C THR A 53 -1.53 -29.67 13.72
N HIS A 54 -0.67 -28.91 13.05
CA HIS A 54 0.57 -29.37 12.43
C HIS A 54 1.71 -28.42 12.77
N HIS A 55 2.02 -28.31 14.07
CA HIS A 55 3.10 -27.46 14.54
C HIS A 55 4.44 -27.93 13.96
N ILE A 56 5.06 -27.08 13.15
CA ILE A 56 6.37 -27.28 12.56
C ILE A 56 7.25 -26.16 13.11
N GLU A 57 8.37 -26.50 13.75
CA GLU A 57 9.30 -25.48 14.22
C GLU A 57 9.93 -24.76 13.02
N PRO A 58 10.03 -23.41 13.07
CA PRO A 58 10.70 -22.66 12.02
C PRO A 58 12.18 -23.05 11.89
N PRO A 59 12.77 -22.94 10.68
CA PRO A 59 14.18 -23.24 10.49
C PRO A 59 15.09 -22.33 11.32
N ALA A 60 16.10 -22.94 11.96
CA ALA A 60 17.09 -22.20 12.73
C ALA A 60 17.95 -21.29 11.82
N GLY A 61 18.46 -20.19 12.39
CA GLY A 61 19.39 -19.29 11.68
C GLY A 61 18.79 -18.57 10.47
N GLY A 62 17.48 -18.65 10.25
CA GLY A 62 16.82 -17.96 9.15
C GLY A 62 16.92 -18.65 7.80
N ALA A 63 17.29 -19.93 7.81
CA ALA A 63 17.21 -20.81 6.65
C ALA A 63 15.76 -20.91 6.12
N THR A 64 15.64 -21.34 4.87
CA THR A 64 14.37 -21.52 4.19
C THR A 64 13.93 -22.98 4.23
N ASP A 65 12.69 -23.23 4.62
CA ASP A 65 12.05 -24.53 4.48
C ASP A 65 10.88 -24.46 3.49
N ALA A 66 11.19 -24.80 2.24
CA ALA A 66 10.21 -24.84 1.17
C ALA A 66 9.18 -25.97 1.33
N SER A 67 9.40 -26.94 2.23
CA SER A 67 8.45 -28.01 2.53
C SER A 67 7.38 -27.61 3.55
N ALA A 68 7.61 -26.51 4.29
CA ALA A 68 6.67 -25.98 5.27
C ALA A 68 5.40 -25.42 4.60
N ALA A 69 4.33 -26.23 4.57
CA ALA A 69 3.04 -25.85 4.00
C ALA A 69 2.46 -24.57 4.61
N ILE A 70 2.73 -24.32 5.90
CA ILE A 70 2.28 -23.12 6.61
C ILE A 70 2.94 -21.84 6.10
N GLY A 71 4.20 -21.90 5.66
CA GLY A 71 4.88 -20.77 5.03
C GLY A 71 4.21 -20.38 3.71
N TRP A 72 3.89 -21.37 2.87
CA TRP A 72 3.18 -21.15 1.60
C TRP A 72 1.74 -20.70 1.78
N LEU A 73 1.02 -21.23 2.78
CA LEU A 73 -0.28 -20.71 3.17
C LEU A 73 -0.17 -19.23 3.56
N GLY A 74 0.84 -18.87 4.36
CA GLY A 74 1.15 -17.48 4.69
C GLY A 74 1.36 -16.60 3.45
N VAL A 75 2.12 -17.09 2.45
CA VAL A 75 2.33 -16.38 1.18
C VAL A 75 1.03 -16.15 0.44
N VAL A 76 0.25 -17.21 0.18
CA VAL A 76 -1.00 -17.12 -0.58
C VAL A 76 -2.01 -16.23 0.14
N SER A 77 -2.15 -16.40 1.46
CA SER A 77 -3.03 -15.58 2.29
C SER A 77 -2.63 -14.11 2.24
N ALA A 78 -1.34 -13.81 2.42
CA ALA A 78 -0.85 -12.43 2.34
C ALA A 78 -1.05 -11.82 0.96
N ILE A 79 -0.83 -12.57 -0.13
CA ILE A 79 -1.07 -12.10 -1.51
C ILE A 79 -2.53 -11.68 -1.68
N VAL A 80 -3.48 -12.51 -1.25
CA VAL A 80 -4.92 -12.24 -1.38
C VAL A 80 -5.32 -11.03 -0.55
N ILE A 81 -4.92 -11.01 0.72
CA ILE A 81 -5.31 -9.95 1.67
C ILE A 81 -4.68 -8.60 1.27
N PHE A 82 -3.36 -8.56 1.03
CA PHE A 82 -2.68 -7.34 0.56
C PHE A 82 -3.06 -6.95 -0.88
N GLY A 83 -3.63 -7.87 -1.64
CA GLY A 83 -4.18 -7.57 -2.95
C GLY A 83 -5.53 -6.87 -2.90
N CYS A 84 -6.28 -7.08 -1.81
CA CYS A 84 -7.65 -6.59 -1.67
C CYS A 84 -7.80 -5.46 -0.65
N TYR A 85 -6.83 -5.22 0.25
CA TYR A 85 -7.00 -4.27 1.35
C TYR A 85 -7.32 -2.83 0.91
N GLY A 86 -6.82 -2.39 -0.25
CA GLY A 86 -7.03 -1.03 -0.74
C GLY A 86 -8.36 -0.82 -1.47
N ILE A 87 -9.26 -1.82 -1.51
CA ILE A 87 -10.66 -1.63 -1.93
C ILE A 87 -11.30 -0.49 -1.11
N LEU A 88 -10.99 -0.40 0.18
CA LEU A 88 -11.61 0.58 1.08
C LEU A 88 -10.92 1.95 1.09
N ILE A 89 -9.64 2.02 0.71
CA ILE A 89 -8.89 3.30 0.62
C ILE A 89 -9.54 4.24 -0.41
N LYS A 90 -10.11 3.67 -1.48
CA LYS A 90 -10.80 4.40 -2.54
C LYS A 90 -12.32 4.32 -2.45
N THR A 91 -12.85 4.15 -1.24
CA THR A 91 -14.28 4.31 -1.00
C THR A 91 -14.72 5.69 -1.52
N PRO A 92 -15.76 5.79 -2.37
CA PRO A 92 -16.13 7.07 -2.99
C PRO A 92 -16.34 8.20 -1.99
N ALA A 93 -16.97 7.90 -0.85
CA ALA A 93 -17.20 8.88 0.20
C ALA A 93 -15.88 9.41 0.83
N VAL A 94 -14.87 8.55 0.99
CA VAL A 94 -13.55 8.93 1.54
C VAL A 94 -12.79 9.81 0.55
N VAL A 95 -12.82 9.46 -0.74
CA VAL A 95 -12.16 10.24 -1.80
C VAL A 95 -12.85 11.59 -1.98
N GLN A 96 -14.18 11.64 -1.96
CA GLN A 96 -14.95 12.89 -2.04
C GLN A 96 -14.74 13.80 -0.83
N ALA A 97 -14.60 13.22 0.37
CA ALA A 97 -14.32 13.97 1.58
C ALA A 97 -12.89 14.56 1.64
N ASN A 98 -12.01 14.17 0.70
CA ASN A 98 -10.62 14.63 0.61
C ASN A 98 -9.91 14.66 1.97
N VAL A 99 -10.00 13.55 2.68
CA VAL A 99 -9.59 13.45 4.07
C VAL A 99 -8.09 13.49 4.16
N ASP A 100 -7.61 14.18 5.20
CA ASP A 100 -6.21 14.24 5.55
C ASP A 100 -5.61 12.83 5.77
N THR A 101 -4.47 12.58 5.15
CA THR A 101 -3.72 11.32 5.24
C THR A 101 -3.52 10.86 6.68
N MET A 102 -3.18 11.77 7.58
CA MET A 102 -2.84 11.40 8.95
C MET A 102 -4.07 10.91 9.72
N ILE A 103 -5.25 11.46 9.41
CA ILE A 103 -6.51 11.06 10.06
C ILE A 103 -6.92 9.65 9.62
N PHE A 104 -6.83 9.37 8.31
CA PHE A 104 -7.07 8.01 7.80
C PHE A 104 -6.06 7.02 8.40
N THR A 105 -4.78 7.41 8.46
CA THR A 105 -3.69 6.59 9.03
C THR A 105 -3.91 6.31 10.52
N SER A 106 -4.53 7.23 11.28
CA SER A 106 -4.88 6.99 12.68
C SER A 106 -5.90 5.86 12.84
N TYR A 107 -7.00 5.86 12.10
CA TYR A 107 -8.00 4.78 12.15
C TYR A 107 -7.43 3.46 11.67
N TYR A 108 -6.62 3.51 10.61
CA TYR A 108 -5.88 2.38 10.10
C TYR A 108 -5.00 1.78 11.21
N GLY A 109 -4.14 2.58 11.84
CA GLY A 109 -3.20 2.09 12.86
C GLY A 109 -3.89 1.52 14.09
N LEU A 110 -4.96 2.17 14.56
CA LEU A 110 -5.79 1.65 15.65
C LEU A 110 -6.37 0.28 15.31
N ALA A 111 -6.85 0.08 14.09
CA ALA A 111 -7.39 -1.20 13.66
C ALA A 111 -6.34 -2.27 13.45
N THR A 112 -5.17 -1.92 12.92
CA THR A 112 -4.02 -2.82 12.81
C THR A 112 -3.60 -3.32 14.19
N ALA A 113 -3.52 -2.43 15.18
CA ALA A 113 -3.23 -2.79 16.56
C ALA A 113 -4.34 -3.68 17.16
N PHE A 114 -5.61 -3.30 16.96
CA PHE A 114 -6.76 -4.07 17.44
C PHE A 114 -6.79 -5.49 16.89
N VAL A 115 -6.66 -5.67 15.57
CA VAL A 115 -6.70 -7.01 14.95
C VAL A 115 -5.49 -7.85 15.37
N SER A 116 -4.32 -7.22 15.55
CA SER A 116 -3.12 -7.91 16.02
C SER A 116 -3.30 -8.46 17.44
N VAL A 117 -3.86 -7.66 18.35
CA VAL A 117 -4.18 -8.11 19.72
C VAL A 117 -5.27 -9.17 19.71
N LEU A 118 -6.28 -9.06 18.84
CA LEU A 118 -7.33 -10.06 18.70
C LEU A 118 -6.78 -11.42 18.24
N ILE A 119 -5.92 -11.42 17.21
CA ILE A 119 -5.28 -12.64 16.73
C ILE A 119 -4.40 -13.24 17.83
N TRP A 120 -3.60 -12.43 18.53
CA TRP A 120 -2.81 -12.90 19.67
C TRP A 120 -3.69 -13.50 20.78
N ALA A 121 -4.77 -12.82 21.18
CA ALA A 121 -5.66 -13.29 22.23
C ALA A 121 -6.27 -14.66 21.89
N VAL A 122 -6.62 -14.89 20.62
CA VAL A 122 -7.19 -16.15 20.15
C VAL A 122 -6.14 -17.23 19.96
N ALA A 123 -4.97 -16.91 19.40
CA ALA A 123 -4.01 -17.89 18.89
C ALA A 123 -2.72 -18.02 19.72
N GLY A 124 -2.20 -16.92 20.27
CA GLY A 124 -0.87 -16.83 20.90
C GLY A 124 -0.85 -16.57 22.41
N SER A 125 -2.01 -16.50 23.07
CA SER A 125 -2.13 -16.15 24.49
C SER A 125 -1.72 -17.27 25.47
N GLN A 126 -1.42 -18.48 24.97
CA GLN A 126 -1.17 -19.67 25.80
C GLN A 126 0.06 -19.54 26.70
N ASP A 127 1.13 -18.91 26.22
CA ASP A 127 2.35 -18.66 26.99
C ASP A 127 2.33 -17.31 27.75
N GLY A 128 1.19 -16.63 27.75
CA GLY A 128 1.06 -15.29 28.32
C GLY A 128 1.65 -14.19 27.44
N LEU A 129 1.83 -13.00 28.04
CA LEU A 129 2.26 -11.81 27.32
C LEU A 129 3.79 -11.71 27.26
N THR A 130 4.38 -11.83 26.07
CA THR A 130 5.80 -11.57 25.85
C THR A 130 6.07 -10.07 25.67
N LEU A 131 6.07 -9.32 26.77
CA LEU A 131 6.36 -7.89 26.75
C LEU A 131 7.52 -7.53 27.69
N ASN A 132 8.70 -7.42 27.11
CA ASN A 132 9.91 -6.87 27.74
C ASN A 132 10.41 -5.63 26.96
N GLY A 133 11.40 -4.92 27.50
CA GLY A 133 11.95 -3.71 26.87
C GLY A 133 12.46 -3.93 25.44
N GLY A 134 13.06 -5.09 25.15
CA GLY A 134 13.53 -5.43 23.81
C GLY A 134 12.40 -5.68 22.81
N SER A 135 11.40 -6.47 23.21
CA SER A 135 10.20 -6.73 22.41
C SER A 135 9.44 -5.43 22.11
N PHE A 136 9.28 -4.55 23.11
CA PHE A 136 8.63 -3.25 22.93
C PHE A 136 9.43 -2.33 22.01
N ALA A 137 10.76 -2.30 22.13
CA ALA A 137 11.60 -1.53 21.23
C ALA A 137 11.46 -2.00 19.77
N MET A 138 11.42 -3.32 19.53
CA MET A 138 11.18 -3.88 18.20
C MET A 138 9.76 -3.59 17.71
N GLY A 139 8.77 -3.65 18.60
CA GLY A 139 7.41 -3.21 18.32
C GLY A 139 7.35 -1.74 17.90
N ALA A 140 8.02 -0.84 18.63
CA ALA A 140 8.07 0.59 18.32
C ALA A 140 8.80 0.87 17.00
N LEU A 141 9.90 0.15 16.72
CA LEU A 141 10.60 0.24 15.44
C LEU A 141 9.70 -0.20 14.28
N PHE A 142 8.95 -1.30 14.46
CA PHE A 142 7.93 -1.73 13.51
C PHE A 142 6.86 -0.63 13.34
N GLY A 143 6.32 -0.12 14.43
CA GLY A 143 5.29 0.92 14.41
C GLY A 143 5.75 2.19 13.69
N PHE A 144 7.02 2.56 13.83
CA PHE A 144 7.63 3.66 13.09
C PHE A 144 7.76 3.38 11.59
N ALA A 145 8.39 2.27 11.23
CA ALA A 145 8.55 1.90 9.82
C ALA A 145 7.19 1.78 9.12
N TRP A 146 6.24 1.13 9.79
CA TRP A 146 4.86 1.00 9.32
C TRP A 146 4.18 2.36 9.15
N THR A 147 4.14 3.21 10.19
CA THR A 147 3.45 4.50 10.14
C THR A 147 4.03 5.39 9.04
N ALA A 148 5.37 5.45 8.93
CA ALA A 148 6.05 6.18 7.86
C ALA A 148 5.65 5.64 6.48
N SER A 149 5.69 4.31 6.28
CA SER A 149 5.25 3.65 5.05
C SER A 149 3.82 4.05 4.67
N GLN A 150 2.87 3.98 5.62
CA GLN A 150 1.47 4.30 5.34
C GLN A 150 1.23 5.75 4.95
N MET A 151 1.95 6.70 5.55
CA MET A 151 1.85 8.12 5.20
C MET A 151 2.31 8.38 3.75
N PHE A 152 3.40 7.73 3.33
CA PHE A 152 3.86 7.79 1.95
C PHE A 152 2.91 7.06 1.00
N ALA A 153 2.38 5.90 1.41
CA ALA A 153 1.54 5.04 0.55
C ALA A 153 0.23 5.72 0.18
N TYR A 154 -0.45 6.34 1.16
CA TYR A 154 -1.68 7.07 0.89
C TYR A 154 -1.43 8.21 -0.11
N THR A 155 -0.41 9.02 0.13
CA THR A 155 -0.04 10.13 -0.77
C THR A 155 0.34 9.63 -2.17
N GLY A 156 1.10 8.53 -2.25
CA GLY A 156 1.45 7.86 -3.50
C GLY A 156 0.21 7.38 -4.28
N VAL A 157 -0.75 6.75 -3.61
CA VAL A 157 -1.99 6.26 -4.23
C VAL A 157 -2.90 7.39 -4.70
N GLN A 158 -2.99 8.49 -3.95
CA GLN A 158 -3.78 9.65 -4.34
C GLN A 158 -3.25 10.30 -5.64
N ILE A 159 -1.92 10.31 -5.81
CA ILE A 159 -1.26 10.91 -6.98
C ILE A 159 -1.17 9.94 -8.16
N LEU A 160 -0.65 8.73 -7.94
CA LEU A 160 -0.33 7.76 -9.00
C LEU A 160 -1.42 6.72 -9.25
N GLY A 161 -2.40 6.59 -8.36
CA GLY A 161 -3.44 5.56 -8.42
C GLY A 161 -3.08 4.25 -7.73
N TYR A 162 -4.09 3.39 -7.58
CA TYR A 162 -3.96 2.12 -6.87
C TYR A 162 -3.43 0.99 -7.76
N ALA A 163 -3.49 1.11 -9.08
CA ALA A 163 -2.82 0.16 -9.97
C ALA A 163 -1.29 0.33 -9.96
N VAL A 164 -0.81 1.57 -9.92
CA VAL A 164 0.57 1.93 -10.30
C VAL A 164 1.43 2.19 -9.08
N GLY A 165 0.89 2.86 -8.06
CA GLY A 165 1.59 3.07 -6.79
C GLY A 165 2.14 1.75 -6.23
N PRO A 166 1.27 0.73 -5.98
CA PRO A 166 1.71 -0.58 -5.51
C PRO A 166 2.77 -1.23 -6.36
N ALA A 167 2.63 -1.21 -7.68
CA ALA A 167 3.61 -1.80 -8.57
C ALA A 167 5.02 -1.20 -8.37
N ILE A 168 5.12 0.11 -8.12
CA ILE A 168 6.41 0.78 -7.92
C ILE A 168 7.01 0.43 -6.56
N TRP A 169 6.28 0.60 -5.46
CA TRP A 169 6.85 0.40 -4.14
C TRP A 169 7.09 -1.08 -3.82
N ILE A 170 6.37 -2.01 -4.45
CA ILE A 170 6.56 -3.45 -4.30
C ILE A 170 7.93 -3.88 -4.81
N GLY A 171 8.34 -3.44 -6.01
CA GLY A 171 9.66 -3.79 -6.53
C GLY A 171 10.79 -3.26 -5.63
N ILE A 172 10.62 -2.07 -5.07
CA ILE A 172 11.57 -1.48 -4.10
C ILE A 172 11.55 -2.24 -2.77
N THR A 173 10.36 -2.63 -2.29
CA THR A 173 10.18 -3.44 -1.08
C THR A 173 10.95 -4.75 -1.19
N ILE A 174 10.85 -5.43 -2.34
CA ILE A 174 11.58 -6.69 -2.59
C ILE A 174 13.09 -6.44 -2.54
N CYS A 175 13.59 -5.43 -3.26
CA CYS A 175 15.02 -5.10 -3.26
C CYS A 175 15.55 -4.79 -1.85
N VAL A 176 14.81 -4.00 -1.06
CA VAL A 176 15.20 -3.63 0.31
C VAL A 176 15.15 -4.85 1.24
N SER A 177 14.14 -5.70 1.11
CA SER A 177 14.03 -6.95 1.86
C SER A 177 15.18 -7.91 1.55
N PHE A 178 15.55 -8.03 0.28
CA PHE A 178 16.70 -8.81 -0.17
C PHE A 178 18.01 -8.31 0.46
N VAL A 179 18.23 -6.98 0.46
CA VAL A 179 19.41 -6.36 1.09
C VAL A 179 19.48 -6.67 2.59
N TRP A 180 18.35 -6.58 3.31
CA TRP A 180 18.30 -6.98 4.72
C TRP A 180 18.61 -8.47 4.92
N GLY A 181 17.98 -9.33 4.11
CA GLY A 181 18.18 -10.77 4.16
C GLY A 181 19.63 -11.19 3.96
N THR A 182 20.27 -10.64 2.94
CA THR A 182 21.62 -11.06 2.51
C THR A 182 22.74 -10.36 3.27
N LEU A 183 22.72 -9.02 3.37
CA LEU A 183 23.84 -8.26 3.93
C LEU A 183 23.81 -8.17 5.45
N VAL A 184 22.62 -8.19 6.06
CA VAL A 184 22.48 -8.00 7.51
C VAL A 184 22.21 -9.31 8.22
N PHE A 185 21.28 -10.11 7.69
CA PHE A 185 20.93 -11.40 8.30
C PHE A 185 21.77 -12.57 7.79
N GLY A 186 22.62 -12.34 6.78
CA GLY A 186 23.55 -13.35 6.28
C GLY A 186 22.87 -14.56 5.65
N ASN A 187 21.64 -14.41 5.14
CA ASN A 187 20.97 -15.48 4.42
C ASN A 187 21.83 -15.85 3.19
N PRO A 188 22.15 -17.14 2.98
CA PRO A 188 23.05 -17.56 1.92
C PRO A 188 22.42 -17.37 0.55
N VAL A 189 23.08 -16.60 -0.32
CA VAL A 189 22.67 -16.43 -1.72
C VAL A 189 23.17 -17.62 -2.53
N ILE A 190 22.27 -18.36 -3.18
CA ILE A 190 22.62 -19.55 -3.97
C ILE A 190 23.43 -19.16 -5.21
N SER A 191 23.03 -18.09 -5.90
CA SER A 191 23.69 -17.60 -7.11
C SER A 191 23.63 -16.08 -7.22
N LEU A 192 24.78 -15.41 -7.05
CA LEU A 192 24.88 -13.97 -7.18
C LEU A 192 24.42 -13.46 -8.56
N PRO A 193 24.79 -14.07 -9.71
CA PRO A 193 24.24 -13.68 -11.01
C PRO A 193 22.72 -13.84 -11.10
N GLY A 194 22.17 -14.89 -10.49
CA GLY A 194 20.71 -15.13 -10.44
C GLY A 194 19.99 -14.04 -9.65
N ALA A 195 20.50 -13.70 -8.47
CA ALA A 195 19.97 -12.63 -7.63
C ALA A 195 20.06 -11.24 -8.32
N LEU A 196 21.19 -10.93 -8.96
CA LEU A 196 21.34 -9.67 -9.72
C LEU A 196 20.38 -9.59 -10.90
N LEU A 197 20.17 -10.70 -11.62
CA LEU A 197 19.18 -10.77 -12.70
C LEU A 197 17.75 -10.62 -12.15
N ALA A 198 17.45 -11.19 -10.98
CA ALA A 198 16.16 -11.06 -10.33
C ALA A 198 15.86 -9.60 -9.99
N ILE A 199 16.79 -8.91 -9.34
CA ILE A 199 16.70 -7.47 -9.04
C ILE A 199 16.53 -6.65 -10.32
N ALA A 200 17.31 -6.95 -11.37
CA ALA A 200 17.20 -6.24 -12.64
C ALA A 200 15.81 -6.41 -13.28
N LEU A 201 15.26 -7.62 -13.30
CA LEU A 201 13.91 -7.89 -13.78
C LEU A 201 12.86 -7.14 -12.97
N LEU A 202 12.97 -7.14 -11.64
CA LEU A 202 12.05 -6.40 -10.75
C LEU A 202 12.06 -4.89 -11.07
N LEU A 203 13.25 -4.29 -11.23
CA LEU A 203 13.38 -2.87 -11.57
C LEU A 203 12.83 -2.56 -12.97
N VAL A 204 13.06 -3.42 -13.96
CA VAL A 204 12.46 -3.28 -15.30
C VAL A 204 10.94 -3.36 -15.22
N GLY A 205 10.40 -4.31 -14.47
CA GLY A 205 8.97 -4.46 -14.25
C GLY A 205 8.34 -3.22 -13.62
N VAL A 206 8.98 -2.64 -12.59
CA VAL A 206 8.57 -1.36 -11.99
C VAL A 206 8.53 -0.23 -13.02
N CYS A 207 9.57 -0.10 -13.83
CA CYS A 207 9.64 0.92 -14.89
C CYS A 207 8.52 0.74 -15.93
N LEU A 208 8.22 -0.51 -16.32
CA LEU A 208 7.14 -0.82 -17.27
C LEU A 208 5.76 -0.49 -16.69
N ALA A 209 5.51 -0.79 -15.40
CA ALA A 209 4.26 -0.44 -14.74
C ALA A 209 4.08 1.08 -14.59
N ALA A 210 5.15 1.82 -14.30
CA ALA A 210 5.11 3.28 -14.30
C ALA A 210 4.83 3.84 -15.71
N ALA A 211 5.44 3.26 -16.74
CA ALA A 211 5.21 3.63 -18.13
C ALA A 211 3.78 3.34 -18.59
N SER A 212 3.17 2.22 -18.16
CA SER A 212 1.78 1.88 -18.52
C SER A 212 0.79 2.90 -17.99
N SER A 213 1.02 3.43 -16.79
CA SER A 213 0.24 4.55 -16.24
C SER A 213 0.34 5.78 -17.12
N ARG A 214 1.56 6.23 -17.38
CA ARG A 214 1.84 7.44 -18.17
C ARG A 214 1.16 7.35 -19.53
N LEU A 215 1.28 6.19 -20.18
CA LEU A 215 0.66 5.96 -21.48
C LEU A 215 -0.88 5.98 -21.40
N SER A 216 -1.48 5.42 -20.35
CA SER A 216 -2.92 5.48 -20.12
C SER A 216 -3.40 6.91 -19.90
N ASP A 217 -2.73 7.68 -19.03
CA ASP A 217 -3.10 9.07 -18.72
C ASP A 217 -3.00 9.96 -19.97
N MET A 218 -1.90 9.87 -20.71
CA MET A 218 -1.71 10.63 -21.96
C MET A 218 -2.83 10.34 -22.97
N ARG A 219 -3.25 9.08 -23.09
CA ARG A 219 -4.32 8.70 -24.03
C ARG A 219 -5.68 9.20 -23.59
N GLN A 220 -5.97 9.17 -22.29
CA GLN A 220 -7.21 9.72 -21.76
C GLN A 220 -7.27 11.23 -21.99
N GLN A 221 -6.17 11.95 -21.78
CA GLN A 221 -6.08 13.38 -22.08
C GLN A 221 -6.32 13.67 -23.56
N LEU A 222 -5.62 12.97 -24.46
CA LEU A 222 -5.80 13.14 -25.90
C LEU A 222 -7.23 12.79 -26.36
N ALA A 223 -7.85 11.76 -25.78
CA ALA A 223 -9.22 11.40 -26.10
C ALA A 223 -10.22 12.48 -25.65
N HIS A 224 -10.02 13.04 -24.45
CA HIS A 224 -10.85 14.12 -23.93
C HIS A 224 -10.69 15.42 -24.73
N GLU A 225 -9.46 15.79 -25.09
CA GLU A 225 -9.18 16.94 -25.97
C GLU A 225 -9.85 16.76 -27.33
N ARG A 226 -9.84 15.55 -27.89
CA ARG A 226 -10.51 15.23 -29.15
C ARG A 226 -12.03 15.33 -29.03
N GLU A 227 -12.61 14.85 -27.92
CA GLU A 227 -14.05 14.95 -27.66
C GLU A 227 -14.48 16.41 -27.51
N LEU A 228 -13.73 17.21 -26.76
CA LEU A 228 -13.97 18.64 -26.61
C LEU A 228 -13.86 19.38 -27.95
N ALA A 229 -12.85 19.05 -28.75
CA ALA A 229 -12.68 19.62 -30.09
C ALA A 229 -13.88 19.30 -31.00
N LEU A 230 -14.36 18.04 -30.97
CA LEU A 230 -15.55 17.64 -31.73
C LEU A 230 -16.82 18.36 -31.26
N GLN A 231 -16.98 18.54 -29.95
CA GLN A 231 -18.10 19.30 -29.39
C GLN A 231 -18.06 20.76 -29.84
N LEU A 232 -16.89 21.42 -29.78
CA LEU A 232 -16.72 22.79 -30.26
C LEU A 232 -17.04 22.94 -31.76
N THR A 233 -16.53 22.03 -32.60
CA THR A 233 -16.84 22.03 -34.04
C THR A 233 -18.33 21.79 -34.31
N SER A 234 -19.01 20.97 -33.50
CA SER A 234 -20.45 20.74 -33.64
C SER A 234 -21.31 21.96 -33.27
N VAL A 235 -20.84 22.79 -32.32
CA VAL A 235 -21.52 24.04 -31.93
C VAL A 235 -21.32 25.13 -32.98
N GLU A 236 -20.11 25.29 -33.52
CA GLU A 236 -19.85 26.22 -34.63
C GLU A 236 -20.66 25.86 -35.89
N GLY A 237 -20.88 24.56 -36.14
CA GLY A 237 -21.77 24.10 -37.22
C GLY A 237 -23.26 24.42 -37.02
N ILE A 238 -23.70 24.69 -35.79
CA ILE A 238 -25.07 25.11 -35.46
C ILE A 238 -25.19 26.64 -35.52
N GLU A 239 -24.16 27.37 -35.08
CA GLU A 239 -24.12 28.84 -35.17
C GLU A 239 -23.95 29.36 -36.62
N GLY A 240 -23.52 28.51 -37.56
CA GLY A 240 -23.50 28.81 -39.00
C GLY A 240 -24.87 29.07 -39.65
N VAL A 241 -25.98 28.91 -38.92
CA VAL A 241 -27.35 29.21 -39.38
C VAL A 241 -28.02 30.34 -38.57
N ALA A 242 -27.39 30.82 -37.49
CA ALA A 242 -27.93 31.91 -36.67
C ALA A 242 -27.02 33.16 -36.75
N GLU A 243 -27.49 34.16 -37.49
CA GLU A 243 -26.81 35.40 -37.83
C GLU A 243 -26.15 36.17 -36.66
N ALA A 244 -25.04 36.83 -37.03
CA ALA A 244 -24.66 38.20 -36.68
C ALA A 244 -25.12 38.75 -35.31
N GLY A 245 -24.24 38.66 -34.31
CA GLY A 245 -24.47 39.34 -33.03
C GLY A 245 -23.27 39.31 -32.09
N GLY A 246 -22.34 40.26 -32.29
CA GLY A 246 -21.42 40.88 -31.32
C GLY A 246 -20.92 40.13 -30.06
N ASN A 247 -19.59 40.10 -29.94
CA ASN A 247 -18.84 40.15 -28.66
C ASN A 247 -18.94 38.98 -27.67
N LYS A 248 -18.78 37.72 -28.13
CA LYS A 248 -18.48 36.58 -27.22
C LYS A 248 -17.16 35.85 -27.48
N SER A 249 -16.48 36.12 -28.58
CA SER A 249 -15.23 35.45 -28.96
C SER A 249 -14.00 35.85 -28.12
N ALA A 250 -14.06 36.94 -27.35
CA ALA A 250 -12.94 37.44 -26.54
C ALA A 250 -12.88 36.89 -25.10
N GLN A 251 -13.91 36.20 -24.61
CA GLN A 251 -13.93 35.66 -23.23
C GLN A 251 -13.60 34.15 -23.13
N LEU A 252 -13.66 33.40 -24.24
CA LEU A 252 -13.35 31.96 -24.25
C LEU A 252 -11.87 31.65 -24.52
N GLN A 253 -11.08 32.61 -25.01
CA GLN A 253 -9.66 32.38 -25.34
C GLN A 253 -8.71 32.59 -24.15
N THR A 254 -9.16 33.15 -23.03
CA THR A 254 -8.28 33.47 -21.89
C THR A 254 -8.17 32.35 -20.84
N GLU A 255 -9.03 31.32 -20.89
CA GLU A 255 -8.95 30.17 -19.96
C GLU A 255 -8.15 28.97 -20.52
N GLY A 256 -7.78 29.00 -21.80
CA GLY A 256 -7.14 27.87 -22.49
C GLY A 256 -5.61 27.73 -22.32
N SER A 257 -4.92 28.65 -21.65
CA SER A 257 -3.44 28.73 -21.75
C SER A 257 -2.67 28.62 -20.41
N ALA A 258 -3.27 28.10 -19.34
CA ALA A 258 -2.59 28.01 -18.04
C ALA A 258 -2.50 26.58 -17.48
N ARG A 259 -2.03 25.59 -18.25
CA ARG A 259 -1.68 24.26 -17.69
C ARG A 259 -0.39 23.67 -18.25
N GLY A 260 0.71 24.02 -17.61
CA GLY A 260 1.92 23.18 -17.48
C GLY A 260 2.72 23.66 -16.25
N PRO A 261 3.40 22.79 -15.47
CA PRO A 261 3.70 21.38 -15.74
C PRO A 261 3.10 20.41 -14.71
N ALA A 262 2.43 19.35 -15.20
CA ALA A 262 2.06 18.17 -14.41
C ALA A 262 3.26 17.31 -13.94
N GLY A 263 4.50 17.72 -14.24
CA GLY A 263 5.72 16.96 -13.92
C GLY A 263 6.08 16.93 -12.43
N GLY A 264 5.80 18.01 -11.68
CA GLY A 264 6.15 18.13 -10.27
C GLY A 264 5.31 17.22 -9.36
N SER A 265 4.02 17.07 -9.65
CA SER A 265 3.12 16.20 -8.87
C SER A 265 3.46 14.72 -9.07
N VAL A 266 3.79 14.29 -10.28
CA VAL A 266 4.15 12.89 -10.56
C VAL A 266 5.49 12.52 -9.91
N LEU A 267 6.52 13.37 -10.02
CA LEU A 267 7.79 13.13 -9.33
C LEU A 267 7.60 13.00 -7.82
N PHE A 268 6.78 13.87 -7.23
CA PHE A 268 6.44 13.78 -5.81
C PHE A 268 5.76 12.45 -5.47
N GLY A 269 4.80 11.98 -6.28
CA GLY A 269 4.18 10.67 -6.12
C GLY A 269 5.18 9.51 -6.21
N LEU A 270 6.15 9.58 -7.15
CA LEU A 270 7.21 8.58 -7.29
C LEU A 270 8.11 8.54 -6.05
N LEU A 271 8.54 9.69 -5.54
CA LEU A 271 9.36 9.78 -4.33
C LEU A 271 8.64 9.21 -3.11
N ASN A 272 7.33 9.44 -2.99
CA ASN A 272 6.53 8.83 -1.94
C ASN A 272 6.54 7.29 -2.09
N CYS A 273 6.33 6.74 -3.29
CA CYS A 273 6.36 5.28 -3.50
C CYS A 273 7.75 4.68 -3.21
N VAL A 274 8.84 5.40 -3.49
CA VAL A 274 10.19 5.00 -3.06
C VAL A 274 10.27 4.95 -1.54
N GLY A 275 9.75 5.96 -0.85
CA GLY A 275 9.66 5.98 0.62
C GLY A 275 8.89 4.79 1.18
N VAL A 276 7.73 4.46 0.60
CA VAL A 276 6.96 3.25 0.95
C VAL A 276 7.85 2.02 0.79
N GLY A 277 8.52 1.86 -0.35
CA GLY A 277 9.36 0.70 -0.64
C GLY A 277 10.46 0.47 0.39
N ILE A 278 11.11 1.55 0.84
CA ILE A 278 12.19 1.49 1.84
C ILE A 278 11.65 1.07 3.21
N PHE A 279 10.62 1.75 3.69
CA PHE A 279 10.05 1.47 5.01
C PHE A 279 9.33 0.12 5.06
N ASN A 280 8.55 -0.19 4.02
CA ASN A 280 7.83 -1.45 3.90
C ASN A 280 8.77 -2.64 3.66
N GLY A 281 9.86 -2.46 2.91
CA GLY A 281 10.91 -3.48 2.74
C GLY A 281 11.64 -3.81 4.05
N SER A 282 11.70 -2.85 4.96
CA SER A 282 12.32 -3.00 6.29
C SER A 282 11.34 -3.48 7.37
N LEU A 283 10.07 -3.70 7.01
CA LEU A 283 8.99 -3.90 7.99
C LEU A 283 9.12 -5.19 8.80
N MET A 284 9.70 -6.26 8.22
CA MET A 284 9.89 -7.54 8.90
C MET A 284 11.18 -7.60 9.73
N VAL A 285 12.09 -6.63 9.59
CA VAL A 285 13.37 -6.57 10.33
C VAL A 285 13.16 -6.63 11.85
N PRO A 286 12.24 -5.85 12.46
CA PRO A 286 12.06 -5.88 13.90
C PRO A 286 11.53 -7.23 14.41
N MET A 287 10.67 -7.91 13.64
CA MET A 287 10.19 -9.25 13.97
C MET A 287 11.33 -10.27 13.90
N ARG A 288 12.20 -10.18 12.88
CA ARG A 288 13.41 -11.02 12.76
C ARG A 288 14.36 -10.80 13.93
N CYS A 289 14.63 -9.55 14.30
CA CYS A 289 15.46 -9.20 15.45
C CYS A 289 14.85 -9.68 16.78
N PHE A 290 13.53 -9.63 16.92
CA PHE A 290 12.84 -10.19 18.08
C PHE A 290 12.98 -11.72 18.13
N GLN A 291 12.80 -12.42 17.01
CA GLN A 291 12.90 -13.87 16.94
C GLN A 291 14.33 -14.37 17.20
N GLN A 292 15.32 -13.83 16.49
CA GLN A 292 16.68 -14.36 16.45
C GLN A 292 17.66 -13.63 17.38
N GLY A 293 17.21 -12.52 17.98
CA GLY A 293 18.10 -11.60 18.67
C GLY A 293 18.86 -10.70 17.70
N CYS A 294 19.37 -9.59 18.21
CA CYS A 294 20.18 -8.66 17.46
C CYS A 294 21.21 -8.02 18.40
N SER A 295 22.42 -8.60 18.43
CA SER A 295 23.48 -8.21 19.37
C SER A 295 23.95 -6.76 19.15
N SER A 296 23.87 -6.24 17.91
CA SER A 296 24.25 -4.87 17.57
C SER A 296 23.40 -3.81 18.26
N ILE A 297 22.15 -4.14 18.61
CA ILE A 297 21.20 -3.26 19.31
C ILE A 297 20.78 -3.82 20.68
N GLY A 298 21.50 -4.84 21.19
CA GLY A 298 21.28 -5.40 22.52
C GLY A 298 19.96 -6.16 22.70
N ILE A 299 19.38 -6.72 21.63
CA ILE A 299 18.14 -7.48 21.69
C ILE A 299 18.47 -8.98 21.82
N HIS A 300 17.91 -9.63 22.85
CA HIS A 300 18.02 -11.06 23.04
C HIS A 300 17.00 -11.81 22.18
N ALA A 301 17.36 -13.02 21.74
CA ALA A 301 16.45 -13.90 21.02
C ALA A 301 15.26 -14.28 21.90
N TYR A 302 14.10 -14.43 21.27
CA TYR A 302 12.90 -14.86 21.96
C TYR A 302 12.95 -16.37 22.24
N GLU A 303 12.75 -16.75 23.51
CA GLU A 303 12.79 -18.14 24.01
C GLU A 303 11.43 -18.52 24.62
N GLY A 304 10.38 -18.59 23.80
CA GLY A 304 9.05 -19.08 24.22
C GLY A 304 8.55 -20.23 23.36
N ASN A 305 7.45 -20.88 23.78
CA ASN A 305 6.91 -22.06 23.12
C ASN A 305 5.95 -21.69 21.97
N VAL A 306 5.34 -20.51 22.03
CA VAL A 306 4.52 -19.95 20.95
C VAL A 306 5.42 -19.42 19.84
N LEU A 307 5.00 -19.56 18.57
CA LEU A 307 5.77 -19.04 17.44
C LEU A 307 5.99 -17.52 17.53
N ALA A 308 7.19 -17.07 17.14
CA ALA A 308 7.57 -15.66 17.19
C ALA A 308 6.58 -14.69 16.49
N PRO A 309 5.99 -15.02 15.31
CA PRO A 309 4.93 -14.21 14.70
C PRO A 309 3.74 -13.92 15.61
N LEU A 310 3.35 -14.89 16.44
CA LEU A 310 2.25 -14.75 17.39
C LEU A 310 2.68 -13.98 18.64
N ALA A 311 3.85 -14.32 19.19
CA ALA A 311 4.40 -13.67 20.39
C ALA A 311 4.73 -12.17 20.15
N PHE A 312 5.04 -11.78 18.92
CA PHE A 312 5.38 -10.40 18.55
C PHE A 312 4.16 -9.48 18.39
N LEU A 313 2.96 -10.00 18.17
CA LEU A 313 1.75 -9.22 17.88
C LEU A 313 1.41 -8.16 18.95
N PRO A 314 1.50 -8.44 20.27
CA PRO A 314 1.26 -7.42 21.29
C PRO A 314 2.28 -6.28 21.23
N SER A 315 3.56 -6.60 21.04
CA SER A 315 4.61 -5.60 20.90
C SER A 315 4.41 -4.74 19.65
N LEU A 316 4.06 -5.37 18.52
CA LEU A 316 3.69 -4.69 17.28
C LEU A 316 2.54 -3.71 17.51
N ALA A 317 1.45 -4.17 18.17
CA ALA A 317 0.29 -3.34 18.45
C ALA A 317 0.65 -2.14 19.34
N LEU A 318 1.36 -2.38 20.45
CA LEU A 318 1.79 -1.32 21.36
C LEU A 318 2.75 -0.34 20.68
N GLY A 319 3.63 -0.82 19.80
CA GLY A 319 4.53 0.02 19.03
C GLY A 319 3.79 0.96 18.07
N ILE A 320 2.80 0.45 17.34
CA ILE A 320 1.92 1.29 16.51
C ILE A 320 1.20 2.33 17.40
N LEU A 321 0.62 1.90 18.52
CA LEU A 321 -0.11 2.78 19.44
C LEU A 321 0.78 3.82 20.13
N ALA A 322 2.08 3.56 20.26
CA ALA A 322 3.04 4.51 20.81
C ALA A 322 3.51 5.53 19.76
N VAL A 323 3.80 5.08 18.53
CA VAL A 323 4.35 5.95 17.49
C VAL A 323 3.28 6.80 16.80
N LEU A 324 2.10 6.23 16.56
CA LEU A 324 1.04 6.89 15.81
C LEU A 324 0.60 8.23 16.42
N PRO A 325 0.38 8.37 17.74
CA PRO A 325 0.05 9.66 18.37
C PRO A 325 1.17 10.69 18.24
N VAL A 326 2.44 10.26 18.28
CA VAL A 326 3.59 11.16 18.11
C VAL A 326 3.63 11.70 16.68
N CYS A 327 3.49 10.83 15.67
CA CYS A 327 3.39 11.25 14.28
C CYS A 327 2.18 12.16 14.04
N PHE A 328 1.04 11.84 14.65
CA PHE A 328 -0.17 12.66 14.57
C PHE A 328 0.06 14.04 15.17
N ALA A 329 0.67 14.13 16.35
CA ALA A 329 0.96 15.39 17.03
C ALA A 329 1.94 16.26 16.23
N LEU A 330 3.01 15.67 15.68
CA LEU A 330 3.97 16.38 14.83
C LEU A 330 3.33 16.90 13.54
N TYR A 331 2.48 16.08 12.92
CA TYR A 331 1.71 16.47 11.75
C TYR A 331 0.77 17.64 12.07
N PHE A 332 -0.02 17.49 13.14
CA PHE A 332 -1.00 18.47 13.58
C PHE A 332 -0.34 19.80 13.97
N TRP A 333 0.77 19.75 14.71
CA TRP A 333 1.57 20.90 15.07
C TRP A 333 2.03 21.68 13.83
N ARG A 334 2.54 20.98 12.82
CA ARG A 334 2.96 21.60 11.56
C ARG A 334 1.78 22.25 10.83
N THR A 335 0.61 21.61 10.81
CA THR A 335 -0.59 22.18 10.17
C THR A 335 -1.12 23.41 10.90
N LEU A 336 -1.06 23.42 12.24
CA LEU A 336 -1.41 24.57 13.06
C LEU A 336 -0.48 25.76 12.80
N LEU A 337 0.84 25.53 12.74
CA LEU A 337 1.81 26.57 12.39
C LEU A 337 1.56 27.15 10.98
N ALA A 338 1.00 26.35 10.08
CA ALA A 338 0.61 26.78 8.74
C ALA A 338 -0.79 27.43 8.66
N GLY A 339 -1.48 27.60 9.80
CA GLY A 339 -2.82 28.19 9.87
C GLY A 339 -3.93 27.33 9.25
N ARG A 340 -3.71 26.02 9.12
CA ARG A 340 -4.67 25.08 8.51
C ARG A 340 -5.16 24.08 9.56
N LEU A 341 -6.47 23.95 9.70
CA LEU A 341 -7.08 22.88 10.51
C LEU A 341 -7.33 21.64 9.65
N PRO A 342 -6.96 20.43 10.10
CA PRO A 342 -7.28 19.21 9.39
C PRO A 342 -8.80 18.99 9.33
N ASN A 343 -9.28 18.52 8.18
CA ASN A 343 -10.67 18.13 8.02
C ASN A 343 -10.86 16.69 8.48
N PHE A 344 -11.47 16.51 9.65
CA PHE A 344 -11.54 15.22 10.33
C PHE A 344 -12.53 14.22 9.70
N HIS A 345 -13.67 14.68 9.19
CA HIS A 345 -14.70 13.84 8.52
C HIS A 345 -14.93 12.45 9.15
N PHE A 346 -14.97 12.38 10.48
CA PHE A 346 -14.90 11.13 11.25
C PHE A 346 -15.95 10.10 10.84
N SER A 347 -17.20 10.53 10.61
CA SER A 347 -18.31 9.64 10.24
C SER A 347 -18.13 8.96 8.87
N VAL A 348 -17.33 9.55 7.98
CA VAL A 348 -17.09 9.02 6.64
C VAL A 348 -15.88 8.08 6.61
N VAL A 349 -14.89 8.33 7.47
CA VAL A 349 -13.57 7.71 7.37
C VAL A 349 -13.37 6.60 8.38
N ALA A 350 -14.03 6.67 9.54
CA ALA A 350 -13.78 5.76 10.64
C ALA A 350 -13.93 4.29 10.21
N LEU A 351 -15.05 3.93 9.58
CA LEU A 351 -15.30 2.55 9.19
C LEU A 351 -14.38 2.08 8.03
N PRO A 352 -14.25 2.79 6.90
CA PRO A 352 -13.31 2.39 5.85
C PRO A 352 -11.86 2.32 6.33
N GLY A 353 -11.41 3.30 7.11
CA GLY A 353 -10.05 3.34 7.67
C GLY A 353 -9.81 2.18 8.64
N PHE A 354 -10.77 1.91 9.52
CA PHE A 354 -10.67 0.80 10.46
C PHE A 354 -10.62 -0.56 9.75
N LEU A 355 -11.53 -0.82 8.82
CA LEU A 355 -11.52 -2.09 8.07
C LEU A 355 -10.27 -2.24 7.20
N THR A 356 -9.75 -1.15 6.61
CA THR A 356 -8.46 -1.17 5.88
C THR A 356 -7.33 -1.66 6.79
N GLY A 357 -7.30 -1.19 8.05
CA GLY A 357 -6.31 -1.64 9.03
C GLY A 357 -6.49 -3.07 9.50
N MET A 358 -7.74 -3.54 9.61
CA MET A 358 -7.99 -4.96 9.87
C MET A 358 -7.46 -5.84 8.74
N PHE A 359 -7.79 -5.52 7.48
CA PHE A 359 -7.29 -6.25 6.31
C PHE A 359 -5.77 -6.31 6.31
N TRP A 360 -5.12 -5.16 6.39
CA TRP A 360 -3.68 -5.14 6.35
C TRP A 360 -3.03 -5.85 7.54
N GLY A 361 -3.57 -5.72 8.76
CA GLY A 361 -3.05 -6.43 9.93
C GLY A 361 -3.15 -7.96 9.77
N MET A 362 -4.25 -8.46 9.20
CA MET A 362 -4.41 -9.88 8.84
C MET A 362 -3.42 -10.32 7.76
N GLY A 363 -3.18 -9.48 6.75
CA GLY A 363 -2.17 -9.74 5.72
C GLY A 363 -0.76 -9.79 6.31
N ASN A 364 -0.43 -8.84 7.19
CA ASN A 364 0.86 -8.78 7.87
C ASN A 364 1.10 -9.98 8.78
N PHE A 365 0.06 -10.44 9.49
CA PHE A 365 0.12 -11.69 10.26
C PHE A 365 0.55 -12.88 9.38
N ASN A 366 -0.12 -13.07 8.24
CA ASN A 366 0.24 -14.14 7.30
C ASN A 366 1.62 -13.94 6.66
N ALA A 367 2.02 -12.69 6.41
CA ALA A 367 3.34 -12.36 5.91
C ALA A 367 4.46 -12.66 6.91
N MET A 368 4.22 -12.51 8.22
CA MET A 368 5.16 -12.94 9.25
C MET A 368 5.36 -14.47 9.22
N PHE A 369 4.29 -15.25 9.07
CA PHE A 369 4.41 -16.71 8.88
C PHE A 369 5.18 -17.06 7.61
N ALA A 370 4.87 -16.43 6.48
CA ALA A 370 5.64 -16.62 5.25
C ALA A 370 7.14 -16.34 5.47
N THR A 371 7.45 -15.24 6.15
CA THR A 371 8.83 -14.78 6.40
C THR A 371 9.59 -15.68 7.38
N VAL A 372 8.90 -16.24 8.37
CA VAL A 372 9.52 -17.10 9.38
C VAL A 372 9.92 -18.45 8.82
N TYR A 373 9.12 -19.04 7.93
CA TYR A 373 9.41 -20.35 7.34
C TYR A 373 10.21 -20.27 6.03
N LEU A 374 9.91 -19.29 5.18
CA LEU A 374 10.56 -19.11 3.88
C LEU A 374 11.62 -18.00 3.92
N GLY A 375 11.99 -17.50 5.09
CA GLY A 375 13.03 -16.48 5.24
C GLY A 375 12.66 -15.07 4.74
N GLN A 376 13.51 -14.10 5.08
CA GLN A 376 13.37 -12.69 4.68
C GLN A 376 13.62 -12.47 3.19
N THR A 377 14.51 -13.28 2.59
CA THR A 377 14.89 -13.14 1.19
C THR A 377 13.85 -13.70 0.23
N ILE A 378 13.06 -14.69 0.65
CA ILE A 378 12.11 -15.37 -0.25
C ILE A 378 10.67 -15.15 0.24
N GLY A 379 10.37 -15.48 1.50
CA GLY A 379 9.02 -15.41 2.06
C GLY A 379 8.37 -14.04 1.94
N TYR A 380 9.03 -12.99 2.44
CA TYR A 380 8.46 -11.64 2.40
C TYR A 380 8.30 -11.11 0.97
N PRO A 381 9.29 -11.20 0.06
CA PRO A 381 9.12 -10.85 -1.35
C PRO A 381 7.96 -11.55 -2.06
N LEU A 382 7.76 -12.86 -1.83
CA LEU A 382 6.66 -13.59 -2.43
C LEU A 382 5.28 -13.03 -2.04
N THR A 383 5.13 -12.52 -0.81
CA THR A 383 3.87 -11.87 -0.39
C THR A 383 3.54 -10.62 -1.21
N GLN A 384 4.55 -9.98 -1.82
CA GLN A 384 4.39 -8.77 -2.62
C GLN A 384 3.86 -9.06 -4.04
N CYS A 385 3.71 -10.34 -4.42
CA CYS A 385 2.97 -10.73 -5.63
C CYS A 385 1.49 -10.30 -5.59
N CYS A 386 1.00 -9.76 -4.46
CA CYS A 386 -0.27 -9.05 -4.34
C CYS A 386 -0.45 -7.91 -5.37
N LEU A 387 0.64 -7.41 -5.98
CA LEU A 387 0.60 -6.42 -7.06
C LEU A 387 -0.36 -6.80 -8.20
N ILE A 388 -0.50 -8.10 -8.48
CA ILE A 388 -1.37 -8.58 -9.56
C ILE A 388 -2.82 -8.24 -9.23
N LEU A 389 -3.24 -8.56 -7.99
CA LEU A 389 -4.59 -8.28 -7.52
C LEU A 389 -4.83 -6.77 -7.40
N ASN A 390 -3.85 -6.01 -6.90
CA ASN A 390 -3.90 -4.54 -6.86
C ASN A 390 -4.11 -3.96 -8.28
N GLY A 391 -3.37 -4.47 -9.26
CA GLY A 391 -3.50 -4.14 -10.67
C GLY A 391 -4.87 -4.49 -11.25
N LEU A 392 -5.39 -5.68 -10.95
CA LEU A 392 -6.72 -6.12 -11.38
C LEU A 392 -7.82 -5.23 -10.81
N TRP A 393 -7.77 -4.86 -9.52
CA TRP A 393 -8.69 -3.89 -8.94
C TRP A 393 -8.56 -2.53 -9.63
N GLY A 394 -7.33 -2.07 -9.87
CA GLY A 394 -7.06 -0.84 -10.61
C GLY A 394 -7.63 -0.81 -12.04
N ILE A 395 -7.50 -1.91 -12.79
CA ILE A 395 -7.95 -2.03 -14.18
C ILE A 395 -9.45 -2.30 -14.28
N LEU A 396 -9.95 -3.31 -13.56
CA LEU A 396 -11.31 -3.82 -13.73
C LEU A 396 -12.34 -3.03 -12.92
N TYR A 397 -11.97 -2.63 -11.70
CA TYR A 397 -12.91 -2.02 -10.75
C TYR A 397 -12.82 -0.50 -10.76
N TYR A 398 -11.62 0.05 -10.56
CA TYR A 398 -11.39 1.51 -10.57
C TYR A 398 -11.21 2.09 -11.97
N LYS A 399 -10.99 1.23 -12.98
CA LYS A 399 -10.80 1.61 -14.38
C LYS A 399 -9.73 2.70 -14.58
N GLU A 400 -8.65 2.63 -13.80
CA GLU A 400 -7.53 3.60 -13.79
C GLU A 400 -6.66 3.47 -15.04
N ILE A 401 -6.42 2.25 -15.49
CA ILE A 401 -5.67 1.96 -16.71
C ILE A 401 -6.68 1.54 -17.79
N ARG A 402 -6.77 2.29 -18.89
CA ARG A 402 -7.71 2.03 -19.99
C ARG A 402 -6.98 1.89 -21.32
N GLY A 403 -7.54 1.04 -22.18
CA GLY A 403 -7.02 0.77 -23.52
C GLY A 403 -6.14 -0.47 -23.58
N ALA A 404 -6.21 -1.20 -24.70
CA ALA A 404 -5.56 -2.49 -24.85
C ALA A 404 -4.03 -2.42 -24.70
N GLN A 405 -3.39 -1.36 -25.20
CA GLN A 405 -1.92 -1.22 -25.14
C GLN A 405 -1.41 -0.89 -23.73
N PRO A 406 -1.95 0.12 -22.99
CA PRO A 406 -1.57 0.32 -21.59
C PRO A 406 -1.84 -0.90 -20.69
N ILE A 407 -2.96 -1.59 -20.89
CA ILE A 407 -3.28 -2.82 -20.15
C ILE A 407 -2.28 -3.93 -20.51
N GLY A 408 -1.97 -4.12 -21.80
CA GLY A 408 -0.96 -5.10 -22.24
C GLY A 408 0.42 -4.82 -21.67
N LEU A 409 0.83 -3.54 -21.57
CA LEU A 409 2.08 -3.14 -20.95
C LEU A 409 2.10 -3.42 -19.44
N PHE A 410 0.98 -3.19 -18.75
CA PHE A 410 0.84 -3.54 -17.32
C PHE A 410 0.89 -5.05 -17.09
N ILE A 411 0.27 -5.85 -17.96
CA ILE A 411 0.35 -7.32 -17.88
C ILE A 411 1.80 -7.77 -18.10
N CYS A 412 2.49 -7.22 -19.10
CA CYS A 412 3.91 -7.48 -19.34
C CYS A 412 4.76 -7.12 -18.10
N ALA A 413 4.53 -5.94 -17.53
CA ALA A 413 5.19 -5.52 -16.29
C ALA A 413 4.95 -6.52 -15.15
N SER A 414 3.70 -6.95 -14.95
CA SER A 414 3.33 -7.90 -13.91
C SER A 414 4.03 -9.25 -14.10
N VAL A 415 4.09 -9.78 -15.34
CA VAL A 415 4.81 -11.03 -15.66
C VAL A 415 6.31 -10.89 -15.35
N VAL A 416 6.91 -9.77 -15.74
CA VAL A 416 8.34 -9.50 -15.48
C VAL A 416 8.61 -9.42 -13.97
N ILE A 417 7.75 -8.77 -13.18
CA ILE A 417 7.90 -8.70 -11.72
C ILE A 417 7.75 -10.08 -11.08
N ILE A 418 6.76 -10.87 -11.48
CA ILE A 418 6.57 -12.24 -10.97
C ILE A 418 7.78 -13.11 -11.31
N ALA A 419 8.30 -13.01 -12.54
CA ALA A 419 9.49 -13.74 -12.95
C ALA A 419 10.72 -13.31 -12.12
N GLY A 420 10.88 -12.01 -11.88
CA GLY A 420 11.92 -11.48 -10.99
C GLY A 420 11.79 -12.01 -9.56
N ALA A 421 10.58 -11.97 -8.98
CA ALA A 421 10.33 -12.46 -7.62
C ALA A 421 10.51 -13.99 -7.49
N ALA A 422 10.11 -14.76 -8.51
CA ALA A 422 10.35 -16.20 -8.55
C ALA A 422 11.83 -16.52 -8.67
N LEU A 423 12.57 -15.77 -9.50
CA LEU A 423 14.02 -15.93 -9.65
C LEU A 423 14.76 -15.56 -8.37
N ASP A 424 14.32 -14.50 -7.69
CA ASP A 424 14.80 -14.11 -6.35
C ASP A 424 14.54 -15.23 -5.35
N GLY A 425 13.35 -15.85 -5.40
CA GLY A 425 12.99 -17.01 -4.59
C GLY A 425 13.82 -18.27 -4.87
N MET A 426 14.39 -18.42 -6.05
CA MET A 426 15.17 -19.61 -6.43
C MET A 426 16.67 -19.45 -6.21
N TYR A 427 17.20 -18.23 -6.33
CA TYR A 427 18.64 -17.97 -6.37
C TYR A 427 19.13 -16.98 -5.32
N GLY A 428 18.19 -16.26 -4.68
CA GLY A 428 18.46 -15.25 -3.66
C GLY A 428 18.85 -15.81 -2.30
#